data_AF-A0A2A4VN64-F1
#
_entry.id   AF-A0A2A4VN64-F1
#
_cell.length_a   1.000
_cell.length_b   1.000
_cell.length_c   1.000
_cell.angle_alpha   90.00
_cell.angle_beta   90.00
_cell.angle_gamma   90.00
#
_symmetry.space_group_name_H-M   'P 1'
#
loop_
_entity.id
_entity.type
_entity.pdbx_description
1 polymer ?
#
loop_
_entity_poly.entity_id
_entity_poly.type
_entity_poly.pdbx_seq_one_letter_code
_entity_poly.pdbx_strand_id
1 'polypeptide(L)'
;MALDLETRNQLIDMLDRFVTERLIPSERRMEEEGRVPEDIAVEMRELGLFGISIPEEYGGLGLSLEDEVEVALVIGRAAPAFR
;
A
#
# COMPACT_ATOMS: atom_id res chain seq x y z
N MET A 1 -4.64 -13.40 9.90
CA MET A 1 -3.88 -13.74 11.13
C MET A 1 -3.02 -12.52 11.45
N ALA A 2 -2.78 -12.17 12.72
CA ALA A 2 -1.87 -11.06 13.00
C ALA A 2 -0.46 -11.46 12.61
N LEU A 3 0.25 -10.59 11.86
CA LEU A 3 1.66 -10.80 11.57
C LEU A 3 2.47 -10.74 12.88
N ASP A 4 3.53 -11.53 12.96
CA ASP A 4 4.53 -11.31 13.99
C ASP A 4 5.20 -9.93 13.79
N LEU A 5 5.77 -9.40 14.87
CA LEU A 5 6.28 -8.03 14.88
C LEU A 5 7.41 -7.80 13.87
N GLU A 6 8.26 -8.80 13.62
CA GLU A 6 9.37 -8.68 12.69
C GLU A 6 8.85 -8.59 11.26
N THR A 7 7.96 -9.50 10.87
CA THR A 7 7.32 -9.49 9.54
C THR A 7 6.54 -8.20 9.30
N ARG A 8 5.81 -7.71 10.31
CA ARG A 8 5.09 -6.44 10.22
C ARG A 8 6.02 -5.27 9.98
N ASN A 9 7.10 -5.16 10.76
CA ASN A 9 8.06 -4.07 10.59
C ASN A 9 8.71 -4.08 9.19
N GLN A 10 9.05 -5.27 8.68
CA GLN A 10 9.59 -5.40 7.32
C GLN A 10 8.59 -4.95 6.24
N LEU A 11 7.31 -5.27 6.41
CA LEU A 11 6.23 -4.79 5.52
C LEU A 11 6.15 -3.26 5.57
N ILE A 12 6.10 -2.69 6.77
CA ILE A 12 6.01 -1.23 6.97
C ILE A 12 7.23 -0.52 6.37
N ASP A 13 8.46 -1.02 6.56
CA ASP A 13 9.68 -0.45 5.98
C ASP A 13 9.74 -0.54 4.45
N MET A 14 9.13 -1.58 3.87
CA MET A 14 8.98 -1.70 2.42
C MET A 14 7.99 -0.66 1.88
N LEU A 15 6.84 -0.53 2.54
CA LEU A 15 5.80 0.43 2.14
C LEU A 15 6.24 1.87 2.36
N ASP A 16 7.02 2.16 3.40
CA ASP A 16 7.57 3.48 3.66
C ASP A 16 8.49 3.94 2.51
N ARG A 17 9.34 3.03 2.02
CA ARG A 17 10.18 3.27 0.84
C ARG A 17 9.34 3.45 -0.42
N PHE A 18 8.34 2.59 -0.65
CA PHE A 18 7.45 2.73 -1.79
C PHE A 18 6.70 4.07 -1.78
N VAL A 19 6.19 4.50 -0.63
CA VAL A 19 5.55 5.80 -0.45
C VAL A 19 6.50 6.95 -0.78
N THR A 20 7.71 6.91 -0.21
CA THR A 20 8.69 8.00 -0.33
C THR A 20 9.30 8.10 -1.72
N GLU A 21 9.59 6.97 -2.36
CA GLU A 21 10.34 6.92 -3.62
C GLU A 21 9.44 6.84 -4.86
N ARG A 22 8.19 6.38 -4.71
CA ARG A 22 7.27 6.13 -5.84
C ARG A 22 5.99 6.95 -5.74
N LEU A 23 5.23 6.82 -4.64
CA LEU A 23 3.91 7.47 -4.52
C LEU A 23 4.03 9.00 -4.47
N ILE A 24 4.76 9.56 -3.50
CA ILE A 24 4.88 11.01 -3.32
C ILE A 24 5.44 11.69 -4.59
N PRO A 25 6.51 11.19 -5.24
CA PRO A 25 6.99 11.77 -6.50
C PRO A 25 5.97 11.70 -7.66
N SER A 26 5.07 10.72 -7.64
CA SER A 26 4.06 10.52 -8.69
C SER A 26 2.82 11.40 -8.55
N GLU A 27 2.63 12.10 -7.42
CA GLU A 27 1.44 12.93 -7.15
C GLU A 27 1.22 14.00 -8.21
N ARG A 28 2.27 14.72 -8.61
CA ARG A 28 2.15 15.75 -9.67
C ARG A 28 1.65 15.14 -10.98
N ARG A 29 2.18 13.99 -11.36
CA ARG A 29 1.78 13.28 -12.58
C ARG A 29 0.32 12.82 -12.48
N MET A 30 -0.09 12.34 -11.31
CA MET A 30 -1.48 11.95 -11.06
C MET A 30 -2.44 13.13 -11.21
N GLU A 31 -2.08 14.30 -10.68
CA GLU A 31 -2.87 15.54 -10.82
C GLU A 31 -2.99 15.96 -12.29
N GLU A 32 -1.89 15.93 -13.04
CA GLU A 32 -1.86 16.27 -14.47
C GLU A 32 -2.67 15.30 -15.33
N GLU A 33 -2.59 14.00 -15.05
CA GLU A 33 -3.32 12.96 -15.78
C GLU A 33 -4.78 12.80 -15.33
N GLY A 34 -5.15 13.33 -14.16
CA GLY A 34 -6.47 13.19 -13.56
C GLY A 34 -6.81 11.77 -13.10
N ARG A 35 -5.79 10.90 -12.96
CA ARG A 35 -5.92 9.49 -12.53
C ARG A 35 -4.61 8.98 -11.97
N VAL A 36 -4.67 7.93 -11.16
CA VAL A 36 -3.48 7.19 -10.71
C VAL A 36 -2.68 6.71 -11.93
N PRO A 37 -1.37 7.00 -12.02
CA PRO A 37 -0.53 6.49 -13.10
C PRO A 37 -0.57 4.96 -13.19
N GLU A 38 -0.67 4.42 -14.40
CA GLU A 38 -0.86 2.97 -14.60
C GLU A 38 0.27 2.14 -13.99
N ASP A 39 1.51 2.61 -14.10
CA ASP A 39 2.68 1.94 -13.53
C ASP A 39 2.60 1.86 -12.00
N ILE A 40 2.13 2.92 -11.35
CA ILE A 40 1.91 2.94 -9.90
C ILE A 40 0.78 1.99 -9.51
N ALA A 41 -0.34 2.01 -10.25
CA ALA A 41 -1.47 1.12 -9.98
C ALA A 41 -1.09 -0.37 -10.11
N VAL A 42 -0.26 -0.71 -11.10
CA VAL A 42 0.27 -2.07 -11.27
C VAL A 42 1.17 -2.46 -10.10
N GLU A 43 2.11 -1.59 -9.71
CA GLU A 43 3.03 -1.86 -8.59
C GLU A 43 2.27 -2.03 -7.26
N MET A 44 1.26 -1.19 -7.00
CA MET A 44 0.37 -1.33 -5.84
C MET A 44 -0.39 -2.65 -5.82
N ARG A 45 -0.82 -3.13 -7.00
CA ARG A 45 -1.49 -4.43 -7.13
C ARG A 45 -0.53 -5.59 -6.83
N GLU A 46 0.69 -5.52 -7.34
CA GLU A 46 1.72 -6.54 -7.10
C GLU A 46 2.12 -6.61 -5.62
N LEU A 47 2.09 -5.46 -4.92
CA LEU A 47 2.27 -5.38 -3.46
C LEU A 47 1.05 -5.85 -2.64
N GLY A 48 -0.07 -6.19 -3.28
CA GLY A 48 -1.28 -6.69 -2.61
C GLY A 48 -2.10 -5.61 -1.89
N LEU A 49 -1.87 -4.33 -2.18
CA LEU A 49 -2.46 -3.20 -1.46
C LEU A 49 -3.99 -3.08 -1.63
N PHE A 50 -4.57 -3.70 -2.65
CA PHE A 50 -6.02 -3.71 -2.90
C PHE A 50 -6.78 -4.83 -2.17
N GLY A 51 -6.08 -5.78 -1.54
CA GLY A 51 -6.66 -6.98 -0.94
C GLY A 51 -6.12 -7.29 0.45
N ILE A 52 -5.71 -6.27 1.20
CA ILE A 52 -4.91 -6.42 2.43
C ILE A 52 -5.63 -7.26 3.50
N SER A 53 -6.92 -7.02 3.74
CA SER A 53 -7.73 -7.75 4.73
C SER A 53 -8.50 -8.92 4.14
N ILE A 54 -8.46 -9.11 2.82
CA ILE A 54 -9.13 -10.22 2.15
C ILE A 54 -8.41 -11.53 2.52
N PRO A 55 -9.12 -12.60 2.91
CA PRO A 55 -8.50 -13.88 3.21
C PRO A 55 -7.68 -14.43 2.03
N GLU A 56 -6.59 -15.14 2.34
CA GLU A 56 -5.69 -15.72 1.33
C GLU A 56 -6.40 -16.70 0.38
N GLU A 57 -7.46 -17.39 0.85
CA GLU A 57 -8.27 -18.29 0.00
C GLU A 57 -8.96 -17.56 -1.17
N TYR A 58 -9.11 -16.24 -1.08
CA TYR A 58 -9.65 -15.37 -2.13
C TYR A 58 -8.56 -14.53 -2.84
N GLY A 59 -7.28 -14.79 -2.55
CA GLY A 59 -6.15 -14.08 -3.15
C GLY A 59 -5.78 -12.75 -2.49
N GLY A 60 -6.21 -12.53 -1.24
CA GLY A 60 -5.76 -11.38 -0.43
C GLY A 60 -4.58 -11.70 0.48
N LEU A 61 -4.17 -10.73 1.30
CA LEU A 61 -3.04 -10.87 2.23
C LEU A 61 -3.45 -11.39 3.62
N GLY A 62 -4.74 -11.45 3.92
CA GLY A 62 -5.26 -11.98 5.18
C GLY A 62 -4.78 -11.25 6.44
N LEU A 63 -4.39 -9.98 6.30
CA LEU A 63 -3.87 -9.16 7.40
C LEU A 63 -4.96 -8.91 8.44
N SER A 64 -4.53 -8.72 9.69
CA SER A 64 -5.42 -8.30 10.76
C SER A 64 -5.81 -6.82 10.62
N LEU A 65 -6.85 -6.38 11.32
CA LEU A 65 -7.24 -4.97 11.36
C LEU A 65 -6.11 -4.07 11.88
N GLU A 66 -5.32 -4.55 12.84
CA GLU A 66 -4.16 -3.82 13.37
C GLU A 66 -3.11 -3.60 12.29
N ASP A 67 -2.76 -4.65 11.56
CA ASP A 67 -1.81 -4.58 10.45
C ASP A 67 -2.34 -3.66 9.32
N GLU A 68 -3.64 -3.74 9.02
CA GLU A 68 -4.30 -2.87 8.03
C GLU A 68 -4.22 -1.39 8.42
N VAL A 69 -4.42 -1.07 9.71
CA VAL A 69 -4.30 0.32 10.19
C VAL A 69 -2.88 0.83 10.04
N GLU A 70 -1.86 0.05 10.39
CA GLU A 70 -0.46 0.44 10.23
C GLU A 70 -0.11 0.69 8.76
N VAL A 71 -0.55 -0.19 7.85
CA VAL A 71 -0.38 -0.01 6.40
C VAL A 71 -1.07 1.29 5.92
N ALA A 72 -2.29 1.55 6.38
CA ALA A 72 -3.04 2.76 6.03
C ALA A 72 -2.36 4.04 6.54
N LEU A 73 -1.72 4.00 7.72
CA LEU A 73 -0.96 5.14 8.28
C LEU A 73 0.28 5.46 7.44
N VAL A 74 0.94 4.46 6.86
CA VAL A 74 2.09 4.65 5.98
C VAL A 74 1.65 5.19 4.62
N ILE A 75 0.70 4.53 3.96
CA ILE A 75 0.20 4.94 2.63
C ILE A 75 -0.47 6.31 2.68
N GLY A 76 -1.17 6.61 3.78
CA GLY A 76 -1.86 7.88 4.00
C GLY A 76 -0.96 9.11 4.07
N ARG A 77 0.37 8.96 4.02
CA ARG A 77 1.32 10.08 3.89
C ARG A 77 1.37 10.63 2.45
N ALA A 78 0.98 9.83 1.46
CA ALA A 78 0.81 10.26 0.08
C ALA A 78 -0.63 10.74 -0.18
N ALA A 79 -0.89 11.18 -1.41
CA ALA A 79 -2.20 11.66 -1.83
C ALA A 79 -3.32 10.63 -1.54
N PRO A 80 -4.49 11.07 -1.06
CA PRO A 80 -5.60 10.17 -0.73
C PRO A 80 -6.14 9.32 -1.88
N ALA A 81 -5.79 9.64 -3.13
CA ALA A 81 -6.21 8.86 -4.29
C ALA A 81 -5.50 7.50 -4.42
N PHE A 82 -4.45 7.26 -3.63
CA PHE A 82 -3.72 5.99 -3.58
C PHE A 82 -4.27 5.01 -2.51
N ARG A 83 -5.42 5.28 -1.91
CA ARG A 83 -6.04 4.41 -0.89
C ARG A 83 -7.52 4.21 -1.13
#